data_AF-D5VS90-F1
#
_entry.id   AF-D5VS90-F1
#
_cell.length_a   1.000
_cell.length_b   1.000
_cell.length_c   1.000
_cell.angle_alpha   90.00
_cell.angle_beta   90.00
_cell.angle_gamma   90.00
#
_symmetry.space_group_name_H-M   'P 1'
#
loop_
_entity.id
_entity.type
_entity.pdbx_description
1 polymer ?
#
loop_
_entity_poly.entity_id
_entity_poly.type
_entity_poly.pdbx_seq_one_letter_code
_entity_poly.pdbx_strand_id
1 'polypeptide(L)'
;MYEKLVKAFIMEIKEDKLLELENNFYEEVRDYVKTLQGEEKERALYFYRELRKLRLYKAFYGDRDNLVEEEVKILESIEKIHEEEKKEEPKDIYTLNNIELVRVLLNFPSFTDGKRIYNLEKNDILSIDEKIAKILEKHSIVKRFKVEP
;
A
#
# COMPACT_ATOMS: atom_id res chain seq x y z
N MET A 1 18.45 -15.85 -19.13
CA MET A 1 17.75 -15.51 -17.87
C MET A 1 18.09 -14.12 -17.35
N TYR A 2 19.37 -13.75 -17.24
CA TYR A 2 19.79 -12.40 -16.80
C TYR A 2 19.04 -11.26 -17.52
N GLU A 3 18.99 -11.30 -18.85
CA GLU A 3 18.29 -10.29 -19.65
C GLU A 3 16.78 -10.24 -19.35
N LYS A 4 16.14 -11.39 -19.12
CA LYS A 4 14.72 -11.48 -18.72
C LYS A 4 14.51 -10.77 -17.38
N LEU A 5 15.39 -11.01 -16.40
CA LEU A 5 15.36 -10.36 -15.08
C LEU A 5 15.58 -8.85 -15.17
N VAL A 6 16.60 -8.41 -15.91
CA VAL A 6 16.91 -6.98 -16.10
C VAL A 6 15.76 -6.27 -16.83
N LYS A 7 15.23 -6.88 -17.88
CA LYS A 7 14.08 -6.34 -18.62
C LYS A 7 12.85 -6.21 -17.73
N ALA A 8 12.53 -7.25 -16.94
CA ALA A 8 11.43 -7.21 -15.99
C ALA A 8 11.59 -6.04 -15.00
N PHE A 9 12.79 -5.87 -14.42
CA PHE A 9 13.09 -4.75 -13.53
C PHE A 9 12.91 -3.38 -14.19
N ILE A 10 13.47 -3.18 -15.37
CA ILE A 10 13.37 -1.89 -16.08
C ILE A 10 11.92 -1.59 -16.49
N MET A 11 11.17 -2.59 -16.93
CA MET A 11 9.75 -2.43 -17.26
C MET A 11 8.93 -2.11 -16.00
N GLU A 12 9.20 -2.78 -14.88
CA GLU A 12 8.54 -2.50 -13.61
C GLU A 12 8.77 -1.06 -13.13
N ILE A 13 9.95 -0.48 -13.37
CA ILE A 13 10.20 0.95 -13.06
C ILE A 13 9.38 1.89 -13.95
N LYS A 14 9.20 1.53 -15.23
CA LYS A 14 8.58 2.40 -16.24
C LYS A 14 7.06 2.42 -16.17
N GLU A 15 6.46 1.30 -15.77
CA GLU A 15 5.02 1.15 -15.66
C GLU A 15 4.55 1.58 -14.27
N ASP A 16 3.42 2.28 -14.18
CA ASP A 16 2.82 2.62 -12.88
C ASP A 16 2.17 1.39 -12.23
N LYS A 17 1.56 0.53 -13.05
CA LYS A 17 0.91 -0.71 -12.61
C LYS A 17 1.92 -1.85 -12.45
N LEU A 18 1.50 -2.91 -11.73
CA LEU A 18 2.27 -4.15 -11.63
C LEU A 18 2.35 -4.84 -12.98
N LEU A 19 3.57 -5.16 -13.40
CA LEU A 19 3.83 -5.91 -14.62
C LEU A 19 3.28 -7.34 -14.47
N GLU A 20 2.70 -7.89 -15.53
CA GLU A 20 2.33 -9.31 -15.57
C GLU A 20 3.59 -10.18 -15.65
N LEU A 21 3.77 -11.05 -14.65
CA LEU A 21 4.87 -12.00 -14.58
C LEU A 21 4.30 -13.43 -14.52
N GLU A 22 5.04 -14.38 -15.07
CA GLU A 22 4.73 -15.80 -14.94
C GLU A 22 4.84 -16.24 -13.47
N ASN A 23 3.94 -17.11 -13.00
CA ASN A 23 3.93 -17.55 -11.59
C ASN A 23 5.24 -18.21 -11.14
N ASN A 24 5.94 -18.90 -12.04
CA ASN A 24 7.21 -19.56 -11.78
C ASN A 24 8.43 -18.61 -11.93
N PHE A 25 8.23 -17.33 -12.26
CA PHE A 25 9.32 -16.40 -12.57
C PHE A 25 10.38 -16.34 -11.46
N TYR A 26 9.96 -16.26 -10.18
CA TYR A 26 10.89 -16.20 -9.06
C TYR A 26 11.65 -17.52 -8.82
N GLU A 27 11.04 -18.66 -9.15
CA GLU A 27 11.72 -19.95 -9.11
C GLU A 27 12.81 -20.03 -10.17
N GLU A 28 12.49 -19.64 -11.41
CA GLU A 28 13.46 -19.58 -12.51
C GLU A 28 14.65 -18.66 -12.19
N VAL A 29 14.40 -17.49 -11.60
CA VAL A 29 15.47 -16.57 -11.18
C VAL A 29 16.31 -17.19 -10.07
N ARG A 30 15.70 -17.84 -9.06
CA ARG A 30 16.44 -18.51 -7.98
C ARG A 30 17.36 -19.60 -8.52
N ASP A 31 16.86 -20.43 -9.42
CA ASP A 31 17.65 -21.52 -10.01
C ASP A 31 18.77 -20.98 -10.88
N TYR A 32 18.51 -19.94 -11.67
CA TYR A 32 19.54 -19.24 -12.41
C TYR A 32 20.63 -18.64 -11.50
N VAL A 33 20.26 -17.98 -10.40
CA VAL A 33 21.24 -17.37 -9.48
C VAL A 33 22.13 -18.44 -8.80
N LYS A 34 21.63 -19.66 -8.60
CA LYS A 34 22.44 -20.77 -8.06
C LYS A 34 23.57 -21.18 -9.00
N THR A 35 23.42 -21.03 -10.31
CA THR A 35 24.45 -21.41 -11.29
C THR A 35 25.54 -20.36 -11.45
N LEU A 36 25.37 -19.15 -10.91
CA LEU A 36 26.32 -18.05 -11.05
C LEU A 36 27.34 -17.99 -9.91
N GLN A 37 28.48 -17.34 -10.16
CA GLN A 37 29.50 -17.03 -9.17
C GLN A 37 30.07 -15.60 -9.36
N GLY A 38 30.72 -15.09 -8.31
CA GLY A 38 31.39 -13.78 -8.33
C GLY A 38 30.45 -12.61 -8.65
N GLU A 39 30.98 -11.62 -9.36
CA GLU A 39 30.31 -10.35 -9.68
C GLU A 39 29.00 -10.53 -10.47
N GLU A 40 28.92 -11.54 -11.34
CA GLU A 40 27.69 -11.83 -12.09
C GLU A 40 26.54 -12.22 -11.16
N LYS A 41 26.84 -13.04 -10.15
CA LYS A 41 25.86 -13.43 -9.14
C LYS A 41 25.38 -12.24 -8.33
N GLU A 42 26.31 -11.36 -7.92
CA GLU A 42 25.99 -10.15 -7.16
C GLU A 42 25.07 -9.22 -7.95
N ARG A 43 25.37 -9.00 -9.24
CA ARG A 43 24.52 -8.19 -10.13
C ARG A 43 23.14 -8.80 -10.32
N ALA A 44 23.04 -10.12 -10.53
CA ALA A 44 21.74 -10.79 -10.66
C ALA A 44 20.92 -10.70 -9.37
N LEU A 45 21.55 -10.92 -8.21
CA LEU A 45 20.92 -10.79 -6.90
C LEU A 45 20.41 -9.36 -6.63
N TYR A 46 21.16 -8.36 -7.06
CA TYR A 46 20.73 -6.96 -6.97
C TYR A 46 19.40 -6.74 -7.70
N PHE A 47 19.33 -7.06 -9.00
CA PHE A 47 18.10 -6.88 -9.78
C PHE A 47 16.94 -7.69 -9.23
N TYR A 48 17.20 -8.94 -8.81
CA TYR A 48 16.18 -9.80 -8.22
C TYR A 48 15.59 -9.21 -6.95
N ARG A 49 16.43 -8.72 -6.04
CA ARG A 49 15.99 -8.11 -4.78
C ARG A 49 15.22 -6.81 -5.01
N GLU A 50 15.74 -5.92 -5.85
CA GLU A 50 15.13 -4.62 -6.08
C GLU A 50 13.80 -4.73 -6.86
N LEU A 51 13.69 -5.65 -7.82
CA LEU A 51 12.42 -5.98 -8.48
C LEU A 51 11.35 -6.38 -7.46
N ARG A 52 11.67 -7.32 -6.56
CA ARG A 52 10.72 -7.80 -5.55
C ARG A 52 10.26 -6.70 -4.60
N LYS A 53 11.19 -5.86 -4.13
CA LYS A 53 10.86 -4.72 -3.26
C LYS A 53 9.92 -3.75 -3.96
N LEU A 54 10.21 -3.42 -5.21
CA LEU A 54 9.41 -2.48 -6.00
C LEU A 54 7.99 -3.01 -6.21
N ARG A 55 7.86 -4.29 -6.57
CA ARG A 55 6.54 -4.92 -6.76
C ARG A 55 5.73 -4.96 -5.47
N LEU A 56 6.34 -5.37 -4.36
CA LEU A 56 5.66 -5.33 -3.05
C LEU A 56 5.24 -3.91 -2.67
N TYR A 57 6.11 -2.91 -2.88
CA TYR A 57 5.77 -1.50 -2.64
C TYR A 57 4.53 -1.08 -3.44
N LYS A 58 4.48 -1.38 -4.74
CA LYS A 58 3.30 -1.12 -5.56
C LYS A 58 2.06 -1.86 -5.05
N ALA A 59 2.20 -3.12 -4.62
CA ALA A 59 1.09 -3.91 -4.10
C ALA A 59 0.54 -3.39 -2.76
N PHE A 60 1.39 -2.76 -1.93
CA PHE A 60 0.97 -2.14 -0.67
C PHE A 60 0.16 -0.86 -0.88
N TYR A 61 0.53 -0.05 -1.87
CA TYR A 61 0.01 1.31 -2.02
C TYR A 61 -0.78 1.55 -3.33
N GLY A 62 -0.89 0.53 -4.18
CA GLY A 62 -1.51 0.59 -5.49
C GLY A 62 -2.36 -0.64 -5.78
N ASP A 63 -2.44 -0.99 -7.06
CA ASP A 63 -3.23 -2.14 -7.54
C ASP A 63 -2.53 -3.47 -7.22
N ARG A 64 -3.33 -4.50 -6.95
CA ARG A 64 -2.89 -5.88 -6.65
C ARG A 64 -3.11 -6.84 -7.83
N ASP A 65 -3.60 -6.32 -8.95
CA ASP A 65 -3.61 -7.06 -10.21
C ASP A 65 -2.18 -7.53 -10.56
N ASN A 66 -2.05 -8.72 -11.14
CA ASN A 66 -0.78 -9.31 -11.59
C ASN A 66 0.24 -9.69 -10.50
N LEU A 67 -0.19 -9.86 -9.25
CA LEU A 67 0.64 -10.49 -8.23
C LEU A 67 0.88 -11.97 -8.55
N VAL A 68 2.11 -12.43 -8.34
CA VAL A 68 2.40 -13.87 -8.36
C VAL A 68 2.09 -14.49 -7.00
N GLU A 69 1.83 -15.78 -6.96
CA GLU A 69 1.41 -16.51 -5.74
C GLU A 69 2.34 -16.28 -4.53
N GLU A 70 3.66 -16.21 -4.77
CA GLU A 70 4.63 -15.92 -3.70
C GLU A 70 4.42 -14.52 -3.08
N GLU A 71 4.05 -13.52 -3.87
CA GLU A 71 3.79 -12.16 -3.38
C GLU A 71 2.50 -12.10 -2.58
N VAL A 72 1.46 -12.80 -3.04
CA VAL A 72 0.19 -12.95 -2.32
C VAL A 72 0.43 -13.52 -0.91
N LYS A 73 1.20 -14.62 -0.81
CA LYS A 73 1.53 -15.25 0.48
C LYS A 73 2.29 -14.31 1.43
N ILE A 74 3.20 -13.49 0.89
CA ILE A 74 3.94 -12.51 1.69
C ILE A 74 2.99 -11.43 2.22
N LEU A 75 2.12 -10.89 1.36
CA LEU A 75 1.14 -9.88 1.76
C LEU A 75 0.17 -10.44 2.81
N GLU A 76 -0.38 -11.64 2.59
CA GLU A 76 -1.24 -12.31 3.56
C GLU A 76 -0.56 -12.51 4.91
N SER A 77 0.74 -12.85 4.91
CA SER A 77 1.50 -13.04 6.16
C SER A 77 1.71 -11.73 6.92
N ILE A 78 1.79 -10.60 6.20
CA ILE A 78 1.93 -9.26 6.78
C ILE A 78 0.56 -8.76 7.28
N GLU A 79 -0.50 -9.07 6.57
CA GLU A 79 -1.88 -8.65 6.88
C GLU A 79 -2.56 -9.52 7.92
N LYS A 80 -2.15 -10.79 8.06
CA LYS A 80 -2.56 -11.69 9.15
C LYS A 80 -1.95 -11.20 10.46
N ILE A 81 -2.55 -10.14 10.98
CA ILE A 81 -2.51 -9.79 12.38
C ILE A 81 -3.47 -10.77 13.05
N HIS A 82 -2.99 -11.57 14.01
CA HIS A 82 -3.89 -12.32 14.86
C HIS A 82 -4.90 -11.34 15.48
N GLU A 83 -6.17 -11.43 15.09
CA GLU A 83 -7.25 -10.79 15.83
C GLU A 83 -7.34 -11.50 17.18
N GLU A 84 -6.64 -10.98 18.19
CA GLU A 84 -7.24 -11.05 19.52
C GLU A 84 -8.52 -10.21 19.42
N GLU A 85 -9.67 -10.86 19.62
CA GLU A 85 -11.01 -10.26 19.60
C GLU A 85 -10.97 -8.89 20.27
N LYS A 86 -11.13 -7.82 19.48
CA LYS A 86 -11.23 -6.46 20.01
C LYS A 86 -12.44 -6.42 20.92
N LYS A 87 -12.22 -6.41 22.24
CA LYS A 87 -13.22 -5.90 23.19
C LYS A 87 -13.52 -4.48 22.74
N GLU A 88 -14.78 -4.19 22.41
CA GLU A 88 -15.23 -2.83 22.11
C GLU A 88 -14.97 -1.96 23.34
N GLU A 89 -13.83 -1.25 23.35
CA GLU A 89 -13.61 -0.22 24.34
C GLU A 89 -14.60 0.92 24.08
N PRO A 90 -15.27 1.44 25.12
CA PRO A 90 -16.21 2.53 24.96
C PRO A 90 -15.51 3.71 24.28
N LYS A 91 -16.10 4.22 23.20
CA LYS A 91 -15.59 5.37 22.45
C LYS A 91 -15.37 6.53 23.42
N ASP A 92 -14.12 6.93 23.61
CA ASP A 92 -13.79 8.13 24.36
C ASP A 92 -14.62 9.32 23.84
N ILE A 93 -15.32 10.00 24.75
CA ILE A 93 -16.02 11.26 24.47
C ILE A 93 -14.95 12.36 24.50
N TYR A 94 -14.45 12.75 23.34
CA TYR A 94 -13.52 13.87 23.20
C TYR A 94 -14.28 15.18 23.46
N THR A 95 -13.73 16.04 24.31
CA THR A 95 -14.21 17.39 24.50
C THR A 95 -14.14 18.16 23.17
N LEU A 96 -15.33 18.58 22.70
CA LEU A 96 -15.70 19.07 21.38
C LEU A 96 -15.19 20.48 21.05
N ASN A 97 -13.89 20.71 20.80
CA ASN A 97 -13.44 22.02 20.31
C ASN A 97 -12.71 22.03 18.95
N ASN A 98 -12.17 20.91 18.46
CA ASN A 98 -11.38 20.88 17.21
C ASN A 98 -11.76 19.73 16.26
N ILE A 99 -13.05 19.36 16.18
CA ILE A 99 -13.53 18.31 15.28
C ILE A 99 -14.41 18.94 14.22
N GLU A 100 -14.14 18.62 12.96
CA GLU A 100 -14.87 19.10 11.78
C GLU A 100 -15.63 17.94 11.15
N LEU A 101 -16.88 18.19 10.76
CA LEU A 101 -17.63 17.29 9.89
C LEU A 101 -17.22 17.53 8.44
N VAL A 102 -16.77 16.48 7.77
CA VAL A 102 -16.36 16.56 6.36
C VAL A 102 -17.07 15.50 5.54
N ARG A 103 -17.38 15.84 4.28
CA ARG A 103 -17.78 14.88 3.25
C ARG A 103 -16.55 14.46 2.45
N VAL A 104 -16.35 13.17 2.28
CA VAL A 104 -15.28 12.61 1.43
C VAL A 104 -15.68 12.74 -0.04
N LEU A 105 -14.83 13.38 -0.85
CA LEU A 105 -15.05 13.60 -2.28
C LEU A 105 -14.46 12.48 -3.15
N LEU A 106 -13.38 11.86 -2.67
CA LEU A 106 -12.58 10.85 -3.36
C LEU A 106 -12.19 9.75 -2.38
N ASN A 107 -12.12 8.50 -2.83
CA ASN A 107 -11.54 7.42 -2.03
C ASN A 107 -10.11 7.81 -1.65
N PHE A 108 -9.73 7.61 -0.39
CA PHE A 108 -8.41 7.95 0.11
C PHE A 108 -7.86 6.80 0.97
N PRO A 109 -6.56 6.45 0.85
CA PRO A 109 -5.97 5.39 1.66
C PRO A 109 -6.19 5.62 3.15
N SER A 110 -6.38 4.52 3.89
CA SER A 110 -6.46 4.56 5.33
C SER A 110 -5.24 5.23 5.94
N PHE A 111 -5.44 6.07 6.94
CA PHE A 111 -4.33 6.71 7.67
C PHE A 111 -4.64 6.77 9.16
N THR A 112 -3.64 7.04 9.98
CA THR A 112 -3.78 7.12 11.44
C THR A 112 -3.14 8.38 11.98
N ASP A 113 -3.73 8.95 13.02
CA ASP A 113 -3.13 10.02 13.84
C ASP A 113 -2.35 9.47 15.05
N GLY A 114 -2.15 8.15 15.10
CA GLY A 114 -1.55 7.43 16.21
C GLY A 114 -2.55 7.00 17.30
N LYS A 115 -3.82 7.45 17.23
CA LYS A 115 -4.90 7.06 18.14
C LYS A 115 -6.05 6.37 17.41
N ARG A 116 -6.36 6.80 16.19
CA ARG A 116 -7.50 6.31 15.39
C ARG A 116 -7.06 6.04 13.97
N ILE A 117 -7.60 4.96 13.40
CA ILE A 117 -7.50 4.68 11.97
C ILE A 117 -8.71 5.31 11.28
N TYR A 118 -8.45 6.13 10.28
CA TYR A 118 -9.44 6.78 9.44
C TYR A 118 -9.53 6.02 8.12
N ASN A 119 -10.73 5.53 7.80
CA ASN A 119 -11.06 4.95 6.49
C ASN A 119 -11.97 5.92 5.76
N LEU A 120 -11.55 6.41 4.59
CA LEU A 120 -12.26 7.46 3.85
C LEU A 120 -12.77 6.89 2.52
N GLU A 121 -14.05 6.52 2.49
CA GLU A 121 -14.73 6.12 1.26
C GLU A 121 -15.51 7.29 0.67
N LYS A 122 -15.57 7.34 -0.66
CA LYS A 122 -16.23 8.42 -1.39
C LYS A 122 -17.70 8.56 -0.95
N ASN A 123 -18.09 9.80 -0.67
CA ASN A 123 -19.39 10.24 -0.15
C ASN A 123 -19.64 10.02 1.36
N ASP A 124 -18.70 9.42 2.09
CA ASP A 124 -18.81 9.32 3.54
C ASP A 124 -18.86 10.69 4.20
N ILE A 125 -19.51 10.74 5.37
CA ILE A 125 -19.49 11.89 6.26
C ILE A 125 -18.80 11.46 7.56
N LEU A 126 -17.69 12.11 7.86
CA LEU A 126 -16.83 11.74 8.97
C LEU A 126 -16.53 12.96 9.84
N SER A 127 -16.39 12.71 11.13
CA SER A 127 -15.90 13.68 12.10
C SER A 127 -14.40 13.47 12.29
N ILE A 128 -13.59 14.44 11.86
CA ILE A 128 -12.11 14.35 11.92
C ILE A 128 -11.51 15.59 12.57
N ASP A 129 -10.28 15.47 13.07
CA ASP A 129 -9.54 16.61 13.63
C ASP A 129 -9.40 17.76 12.61
N GLU A 130 -9.56 19.00 13.08
CA GLU A 130 -9.54 20.21 12.25
C GLU A 130 -8.25 20.33 11.42
N LYS A 131 -7.08 19.96 11.97
CA LYS A 131 -5.80 20.04 11.25
C LYS A 131 -5.77 19.03 10.11
N ILE A 132 -6.25 17.82 10.35
CA ILE A 132 -6.37 16.77 9.34
C ILE A 132 -7.36 17.21 8.26
N ALA A 133 -8.51 17.76 8.66
CA ALA A 133 -9.50 18.30 7.73
C ALA A 133 -8.92 19.39 6.82
N LYS A 134 -8.15 20.35 7.37
CA LYS A 134 -7.47 21.40 6.56
C LYS A 134 -6.53 20.80 5.51
N ILE A 135 -5.74 19.80 5.89
CA ILE A 135 -4.79 19.15 4.99
C ILE A 135 -5.56 18.44 3.86
N LEU A 136 -6.53 17.61 4.21
CA LEU A 136 -7.29 16.83 3.22
C LEU A 136 -8.13 17.71 2.29
N GLU A 137 -8.70 18.80 2.80
CA GLU A 137 -9.47 19.77 2.02
C GLU A 137 -8.58 20.54 1.03
N LYS A 138 -7.35 20.91 1.43
CA LYS A 138 -6.37 21.54 0.52
C LYS A 138 -6.08 20.67 -0.71
N HIS A 139 -6.13 19.35 -0.55
CA HIS A 139 -5.91 18.38 -1.63
C HIS A 139 -7.20 17.91 -2.30
N SER A 140 -8.35 18.56 -2.03
CA SER A 140 -9.66 18.21 -2.59
C SER A 140 -10.11 16.77 -2.30
N ILE A 141 -9.62 16.16 -1.22
CA ILE A 141 -9.99 14.81 -0.79
C ILE A 141 -11.32 14.85 -0.02
N VAL A 142 -11.50 15.87 0.81
CA VAL A 142 -12.72 16.10 1.59
C VAL A 142 -13.21 17.54 1.44
N LYS A 143 -14.46 17.78 1.80
CA LYS A 143 -15.07 19.10 1.88
C LYS A 143 -15.78 19.27 3.22
N ARG A 144 -15.54 20.39 3.93
CA ARG A 144 -16.26 20.66 5.18
C ARG A 144 -17.77 20.80 4.97
N PHE A 145 -18.53 20.22 5.88
CA PHE A 145 -19.96 20.49 6.00
C PHE A 145 -20.15 21.83 6.71
N LYS A 146 -20.63 22.85 5.99
CA LYS A 146 -21.18 24.04 6.63
C LYS A 146 -22.67 23.77 6.86
N VAL A 147 -23.06 23.63 8.11
CA VAL A 147 -24.47 23.75 8.48
C VAL A 147 -24.76 25.24 8.41
N GLU A 148 -25.47 25.69 7.37
CA GLU A 148 -26.03 27.03 7.37
C GLU A 148 -27.11 27.08 8.48
N PRO A 149 -27.13 28.13 9.32
CA PRO A 149 -28.07 28.26 10.42
C PRO A 149 -29.52 28.42 9.97
#